data_AF-A0AAE0W000-F1
#
_entry.id   AF-A0AAE0W000-F1
#
_cell.length_a   1.000
_cell.length_b   1.000
_cell.length_c   1.000
_cell.angle_alpha   90.00
_cell.angle_beta   90.00
_cell.angle_gamma   90.00
#
_symmetry.space_group_name_H-M   'P 1'
#
loop_
_entity.id
_entity.type
_entity.pdbx_description
1 polymer ?
#
loop_
_entity_poly.entity_id
_entity_poly.type
_entity_poly.pdbx_seq_one_letter_code
_entity_poly.pdbx_strand_id
1 'polypeptide(L)'
;MSRLFETYTKKIVPAISKELNVSNVHNVPKIEKIVVNVGAGEAVQNSKVIDAIVGDLKLITGQKPVVTRAKKSIASFKLREGMPIGVMVTLRNKRMYEFLDRVISIALPRVKDFKGVSPSSFDGKGNYNFAVREQLVFPEIEFDRIDKIRGFALCRICFRIKAGFGLLPGVIKSSCRGYADTYPQFCPAEKSVCFFPASKLKLAILKVLYEEGFITVELKYYPNMKQSVIRKIQRVSRPGLRIYKNHNELPRIINKPVSIPDSVKVTQSAGLLKFKGAKGETELSIPDFLKIAVNGNTLQVSSTEDKSQIIIGATYRQLLPIKLPKTLILEGIGFKVSVSGSSLNLQLGFSHPVKYDFSSKVKIAVDGNKIMIESAEKDLLGQTAAEIRRLRPPEPYKGKGIRYDGEVILRKAGQRPRVSVYKSLKYIYVQAIDDVKGVTLCSHSTCVKDFKQKHPEAAINVETAKILGNEFGQKLKEKGLESVVFDRNGYKYHGRVKSLADGIRESGINF
;
A
#
# COMPACT_ATOMS: atom_id res chain seq x y z
N MET A 1 32.71 19.76 -10.25
CA MET A 1 31.81 18.82 -9.53
C MET A 1 32.27 17.41 -9.89
N SER A 2 31.56 16.33 -9.54
CA SER A 2 31.91 15.01 -10.08
C SER A 2 31.55 14.95 -11.56
N ARG A 3 32.41 14.34 -12.39
CA ARG A 3 32.23 14.22 -13.86
C ARG A 3 30.86 13.64 -14.24
N LEU A 4 30.42 12.61 -13.50
CA LEU A 4 29.11 11.99 -13.69
C LEU A 4 27.94 12.94 -13.38
N PHE A 5 28.06 13.82 -12.38
CA PHE A 5 26.99 14.74 -12.03
C PHE A 5 26.79 15.83 -13.11
N GLU A 6 27.89 16.32 -13.68
CA GLU A 6 27.85 17.29 -14.78
C GLU A 6 27.28 16.66 -16.04
N THR A 7 27.72 15.45 -16.37
CA THR A 7 27.19 14.66 -17.49
C THR A 7 25.69 14.39 -17.32
N TYR A 8 25.27 14.01 -16.10
CA TYR A 8 23.87 13.77 -15.79
C TYR A 8 23.01 15.02 -16.03
N THR A 9 23.45 16.17 -15.52
CA THR A 9 22.68 17.41 -15.60
C THR A 9 22.63 17.99 -17.01
N LYS A 10 23.77 18.01 -17.73
CA LYS A 10 23.89 18.67 -19.03
C LYS A 10 23.43 17.79 -20.19
N LYS A 11 23.66 16.48 -20.14
CA LYS A 11 23.41 15.56 -21.27
C LYS A 11 22.25 14.60 -21.02
N ILE A 12 22.24 13.93 -19.86
CA ILE A 12 21.28 12.84 -19.59
C ILE A 12 19.87 13.39 -19.32
N VAL A 13 19.73 14.43 -18.51
CA VAL A 13 18.42 15.01 -18.18
C VAL A 13 17.66 15.49 -19.44
N PRO A 14 18.26 16.26 -20.37
CA PRO A 14 17.59 16.64 -21.61
C PRO A 14 17.22 15.46 -22.51
N ALA A 15 18.10 14.46 -22.63
CA ALA A 15 17.85 13.27 -23.46
C ALA A 15 16.65 12.46 -22.92
N ILE A 16 16.64 12.16 -21.62
CA ILE A 16 15.55 11.43 -20.97
C ILE A 16 14.25 12.23 -21.02
N SER A 17 14.31 13.55 -20.85
CA SER A 17 13.11 14.40 -20.94
C SER A 17 12.46 14.36 -22.32
N LYS A 18 13.27 14.27 -23.39
CA LYS A 18 12.79 14.11 -24.77
C LYS A 18 12.23 12.72 -25.02
N GLU A 19 12.94 11.66 -24.63
CA GLU A 19 12.49 10.27 -24.85
C GLU A 19 11.20 9.93 -24.09
N LEU A 20 11.08 10.41 -22.85
CA LEU A 20 9.93 10.11 -21.99
C LEU A 20 8.78 11.12 -22.12
N ASN A 21 8.90 12.13 -22.99
CA ASN A 21 7.92 13.20 -23.20
C ASN A 21 7.40 13.81 -21.89
N VAL A 22 8.30 14.05 -20.93
CA VAL A 22 7.93 14.50 -19.59
C VAL A 22 7.83 16.03 -19.59
N SER A 23 6.65 16.55 -19.28
CA SER A 23 6.40 18.01 -19.22
C SER A 23 7.09 18.71 -18.04
N ASN A 24 7.44 17.96 -16.99
CA ASN A 24 8.03 18.50 -15.77
C ASN A 24 9.44 17.94 -15.51
N VAL A 25 10.44 18.82 -15.47
CA VAL A 25 11.85 18.48 -15.19
C VAL A 25 12.02 17.72 -13.87
N HIS A 26 11.16 17.96 -12.88
CA HIS A 26 11.23 17.28 -11.59
C HIS A 26 10.77 15.82 -11.62
N ASN A 27 10.11 15.38 -12.69
CA ASN A 27 9.70 14.00 -12.88
C ASN A 27 10.80 13.14 -13.53
N VAL A 28 11.91 13.75 -13.99
CA VAL A 28 13.04 13.03 -14.55
C VAL A 28 13.63 12.09 -13.48
N PRO A 29 13.81 10.80 -13.80
CA PRO A 29 14.37 9.84 -12.86
C PRO A 29 15.79 10.24 -12.42
N LYS A 30 16.08 10.07 -11.13
CA LYS A 30 17.39 10.42 -10.53
C LYS A 30 17.90 9.37 -9.57
N ILE A 31 19.22 9.29 -9.39
CA ILE A 31 19.82 8.47 -8.33
C ILE A 31 19.61 9.18 -6.99
N GLU A 32 18.95 8.50 -6.05
CA GLU A 32 18.65 9.08 -4.73
C GLU A 32 19.73 8.79 -3.70
N LYS A 33 20.16 7.53 -3.64
CA LYS A 33 21.18 7.05 -2.72
C LYS A 33 21.82 5.78 -3.26
N ILE A 34 23.06 5.54 -2.85
CA ILE A 34 23.72 4.24 -3.00
C ILE A 34 23.96 3.69 -1.59
N VAL A 35 23.53 2.46 -1.35
CA VAL A 35 23.79 1.74 -0.10
C VAL A 35 24.79 0.64 -0.40
N VAL A 36 25.95 0.71 0.26
CA VAL A 36 26.96 -0.34 0.23
C VAL A 36 26.80 -1.14 1.53
N ASN A 37 26.63 -2.46 1.40
CA ASN A 37 26.41 -3.34 2.53
C ASN A 37 27.33 -4.56 2.46
N VAL A 38 27.93 -4.89 3.59
CA VAL A 38 28.76 -6.09 3.80
C VAL A 38 28.15 -6.91 4.94
N GLY A 39 27.79 -8.15 4.63
CA GLY A 39 27.41 -9.13 5.63
C GLY A 39 28.62 -9.97 6.03
N ALA A 40 28.93 -10.02 7.33
CA ALA A 40 30.04 -10.81 7.85
C ALA A 40 29.50 -11.88 8.80
N GLY A 41 29.13 -13.04 8.27
CA GLY A 41 28.66 -14.16 9.09
C GLY A 41 29.71 -14.67 10.10
N GLU A 42 30.99 -14.54 9.77
CA GLU A 42 32.11 -14.88 10.65
C GLU A 42 32.20 -13.97 11.89
N ALA A 43 31.60 -12.77 11.82
CA ALA A 43 31.69 -11.79 12.90
C ALA A 43 30.98 -12.22 14.19
N VAL A 44 30.14 -13.26 14.12
CA VAL A 44 29.49 -13.87 15.29
C VAL A 44 30.53 -14.52 16.21
N GLN A 45 31.61 -15.07 15.65
CA GLN A 45 32.68 -15.71 16.39
C GLN A 45 33.82 -14.73 16.71
N ASN A 46 34.13 -13.82 15.79
CA ASN A 46 35.22 -12.86 15.95
C ASN A 46 34.75 -11.42 15.67
N SER A 47 34.65 -10.62 16.74
CA SER A 47 34.23 -9.22 16.64
C SER A 47 35.22 -8.33 15.89
N LYS A 48 36.52 -8.67 15.89
CA LYS A 48 37.58 -7.87 15.23
C LYS A 48 37.41 -7.80 13.71
N VAL A 49 36.75 -8.81 13.12
CA VAL A 49 36.43 -8.85 11.68
C VAL A 49 35.60 -7.64 11.25
N ILE A 50 34.72 -7.15 12.13
CA ILE A 50 33.89 -5.98 11.83
C ILE A 50 34.74 -4.72 11.75
N ASP A 51 35.72 -4.58 12.64
CA ASP A 51 36.59 -3.39 12.66
C ASP A 51 37.46 -3.31 11.40
N ALA A 52 37.96 -4.46 10.91
CA ALA A 52 38.65 -4.53 9.63
C ALA A 52 37.75 -4.09 8.46
N ILE A 53 36.51 -4.61 8.39
CA ILE A 53 35.55 -4.23 7.33
C ILE A 53 35.18 -2.73 7.40
N VAL A 54 35.09 -2.18 8.61
CA VAL A 54 34.87 -0.75 8.81
C VAL A 54 36.04 0.07 8.26
N GLY A 55 37.27 -0.40 8.44
CA GLY A 55 38.48 0.18 7.85
C GLY A 55 38.43 0.20 6.32
N ASP A 56 38.21 -0.96 5.70
CA ASP A 56 38.18 -1.12 4.24
C ASP A 56 37.08 -0.25 3.61
N LEU A 57 35.87 -0.31 4.15
CA LEU A 57 34.75 0.50 3.63
C LEU A 57 34.98 2.00 3.82
N LYS A 58 35.70 2.41 4.86
CA LYS A 58 36.05 3.82 5.08
C LYS A 58 37.02 4.30 4.01
N LEU A 59 38.02 3.49 3.64
CA LEU A 59 38.96 3.79 2.56
C LEU A 59 38.25 3.86 1.20
N ILE A 60 37.43 2.85 0.90
CA ILE A 60 36.71 2.77 -0.37
C ILE A 60 35.71 3.92 -0.50
N THR A 61 34.86 4.17 0.50
CA THR A 61 33.74 5.12 0.36
C THR A 61 34.05 6.54 0.82
N GLY A 62 35.16 6.76 1.53
CA GLY A 62 35.50 8.05 2.14
C GLY A 62 34.52 8.48 3.24
N GLN A 63 33.73 7.55 3.78
CA GLN A 63 32.72 7.81 4.79
C GLN A 63 32.77 6.75 5.89
N LYS A 64 32.65 7.18 7.16
CA LYS A 64 32.60 6.26 8.30
C LYS A 64 31.35 5.36 8.20
N PRO A 65 31.51 4.03 8.14
CA PRO A 65 30.41 3.09 8.11
C PRO A 65 29.65 2.95 9.43
N VAL A 66 28.42 2.44 9.34
CA VAL A 66 27.56 2.11 10.48
C VAL A 66 27.54 0.59 10.65
N VAL A 67 27.85 0.11 11.85
CA VAL A 67 27.76 -1.31 12.21
C VAL A 67 26.29 -1.70 12.40
N THR A 68 25.84 -2.71 11.68
CA THR A 68 24.49 -3.25 11.78
C THR A 68 24.43 -4.37 12.82
N ARG A 69 23.51 -4.23 13.78
CA ARG A 69 23.27 -5.21 14.86
C ARG A 69 22.02 -6.05 14.59
N ALA A 70 22.02 -7.27 15.12
CA ALA A 70 20.91 -8.21 15.07
C ALA A 70 19.68 -7.63 15.77
N LYS A 71 18.52 -7.69 15.10
CA LYS A 71 17.22 -7.29 15.71
C LYS A 71 16.48 -8.44 16.38
N LYS A 72 16.81 -9.68 16.03
CA LYS A 72 16.16 -10.89 16.50
C LYS A 72 17.21 -11.95 16.80
N SER A 73 16.93 -12.76 17.81
CA SER A 73 17.73 -13.95 18.11
C SER A 73 17.31 -15.09 17.19
N ILE A 74 18.27 -15.70 16.49
CA ILE A 74 18.02 -16.82 15.58
C ILE A 74 19.03 -17.92 15.88
N ALA A 75 18.55 -19.01 16.48
CA ALA A 75 19.38 -20.12 16.94
C ALA A 75 20.17 -20.78 15.79
N SER A 76 19.55 -20.95 14.62
CA SER A 76 20.19 -21.55 13.43
C SER A 76 21.46 -20.83 12.98
N PHE A 77 21.53 -19.52 13.20
CA PHE A 77 22.70 -18.69 12.85
C PHE A 77 23.60 -18.39 14.06
N LYS A 78 23.32 -18.98 15.23
CA LYS A 78 23.98 -18.69 16.51
C LYS A 78 23.95 -17.19 16.86
N LEU A 79 22.90 -16.49 16.42
CA LEU A 79 22.74 -15.04 16.60
C LEU A 79 21.88 -14.70 17.80
N ARG A 80 22.35 -13.77 18.63
CA ARG A 80 21.57 -13.13 19.70
C ARG A 80 21.26 -11.68 19.35
N GLU A 81 20.18 -11.15 19.92
CA GLU A 81 19.82 -9.74 19.77
C GLU A 81 20.94 -8.80 20.19
N GLY A 82 21.14 -7.72 19.42
CA GLY A 82 22.18 -6.74 19.67
C GLY A 82 23.58 -7.13 19.18
N MET A 83 23.83 -8.39 18.80
CA MET A 83 25.13 -8.81 18.26
C MET A 83 25.43 -8.10 16.93
N PRO A 84 26.67 -7.63 16.69
CA PRO A 84 27.02 -7.00 15.43
C PRO A 84 27.23 -8.07 14.34
N ILE A 85 26.64 -7.86 13.16
CA ILE A 85 26.59 -8.87 12.06
C ILE A 85 27.23 -8.34 10.77
N GLY A 86 27.20 -7.03 10.57
CA GLY A 86 27.56 -6.45 9.29
C GLY A 86 27.82 -4.96 9.38
N VAL A 87 28.15 -4.38 8.23
CA VAL A 87 28.54 -2.99 8.11
C VAL A 87 27.87 -2.39 6.88
N MET A 88 27.28 -1.21 7.04
CA MET A 88 26.64 -0.51 5.94
C MET A 88 27.08 0.96 5.84
N VAL A 89 27.15 1.46 4.60
CA VAL A 89 27.36 2.87 4.28
C VAL A 89 26.24 3.33 3.35
N THR A 90 25.61 4.46 3.64
CA THR A 90 24.70 5.11 2.69
C THR A 90 25.34 6.39 2.16
N LEU A 91 25.59 6.42 0.85
CA LEU A 91 26.13 7.54 0.11
C LEU A 91 24.99 8.33 -0.54
N ARG A 92 25.10 9.67 -0.48
CA ARG A 92 24.14 10.60 -1.09
C ARG A 92 24.88 11.77 -1.76
N ASN A 93 24.19 12.48 -2.65
CA ASN A 93 24.70 13.68 -3.32
C ASN A 93 26.06 13.44 -4.01
N LYS A 94 27.06 14.30 -3.77
CA LYS A 94 28.35 14.30 -4.45
C LYS A 94 29.12 12.97 -4.27
N ARG A 95 29.26 12.49 -3.04
CA ARG A 95 29.98 11.24 -2.72
C ARG A 95 29.40 10.02 -3.41
N MET A 96 28.08 10.01 -3.62
CA MET A 96 27.39 8.94 -4.34
C MET A 96 27.82 8.89 -5.82
N TYR A 97 27.87 10.04 -6.49
CA TYR A 97 28.31 10.11 -7.88
C TYR A 97 29.81 9.82 -8.03
N GLU A 98 30.65 10.25 -7.10
CA GLU A 98 32.10 9.94 -7.11
C GLU A 98 32.36 8.46 -6.89
N PHE A 99 31.66 7.84 -5.94
CA PHE A 99 31.75 6.41 -5.72
C PHE A 99 31.26 5.62 -6.94
N LEU A 100 30.15 6.03 -7.56
CA LEU A 100 29.64 5.39 -8.77
C LEU A 100 30.62 5.51 -9.95
N ASP A 101 31.27 6.66 -10.14
CA ASP A 101 32.26 6.87 -11.20
C ASP A 101 33.47 5.95 -11.01
N ARG A 102 33.97 5.83 -9.77
CA ARG A 102 35.07 4.90 -9.43
C ARG A 102 34.67 3.46 -9.65
N VAL A 103 33.46 3.07 -9.27
CA VAL A 103 32.97 1.70 -9.49
C VAL A 103 32.94 1.37 -10.98
N ILE A 104 32.35 2.24 -11.81
CA ILE A 104 32.18 1.98 -13.25
C ILE A 104 33.52 2.05 -13.99
N SER A 105 34.34 3.07 -13.71
CA SER A 105 35.55 3.35 -14.49
C SER A 105 36.77 2.57 -14.01
N ILE A 106 36.83 2.17 -12.73
CA ILE A 106 38.03 1.57 -12.13
C ILE A 106 37.73 0.16 -11.61
N ALA A 107 36.70 0.00 -10.77
CA ALA A 107 36.50 -1.27 -10.07
C ALA A 107 35.97 -2.39 -10.97
N LEU A 108 34.95 -2.14 -11.80
CA LEU A 108 34.36 -3.17 -12.67
C LEU A 108 35.33 -3.73 -13.72
N PRO A 109 36.17 -2.92 -14.41
CA PRO A 109 37.17 -3.45 -15.34
C PRO A 109 38.24 -4.31 -14.66
N ARG A 110 38.50 -4.11 -13.37
CA ARG A 110 39.46 -4.91 -12.58
C ARG A 110 38.88 -6.23 -12.06
N VAL A 111 37.58 -6.45 -12.20
CA VAL A 111 36.96 -7.72 -11.84
C VAL A 111 37.47 -8.81 -12.79
N LYS A 112 38.01 -9.90 -12.23
CA LYS A 112 38.40 -11.07 -13.01
C LYS A 112 37.21 -11.62 -13.80
N ASP A 113 37.40 -11.87 -15.09
CA ASP A 113 36.37 -12.37 -16.02
C ASP A 113 35.10 -11.51 -16.10
N PHE A 114 35.25 -10.19 -16.17
CA PHE A 114 34.11 -9.28 -16.27
C PHE A 114 33.37 -9.38 -17.62
N LYS A 115 32.22 -10.07 -17.61
CA LYS A 115 31.31 -10.21 -18.77
C LYS A 115 30.23 -9.13 -18.86
N GLY A 116 30.31 -8.10 -18.02
CA GLY A 116 29.26 -7.11 -17.84
C GLY A 116 28.36 -7.38 -16.64
N VAL A 117 27.56 -6.38 -16.27
CA VAL A 117 26.60 -6.48 -15.15
C VAL A 117 25.27 -7.02 -15.65
N SER A 118 24.61 -7.88 -14.85
CA SER A 118 23.35 -8.51 -15.28
C SER A 118 22.22 -7.48 -15.38
N PRO A 119 21.43 -7.48 -16.46
CA PRO A 119 20.20 -6.68 -16.56
C PRO A 119 19.07 -7.22 -15.66
N SER A 120 19.19 -8.43 -15.11
CA SER A 120 18.12 -9.07 -14.31
C SER A 120 18.05 -8.59 -12.87
N SER A 121 19.04 -7.84 -12.41
CA SER A 121 19.17 -7.48 -11.01
C SER A 121 18.35 -6.25 -10.59
N PHE A 122 17.36 -5.85 -11.40
CA PHE A 122 16.41 -4.79 -11.08
C PHE A 122 15.22 -5.33 -10.27
N ASP A 123 14.82 -4.61 -9.21
CA ASP A 123 13.76 -5.04 -8.29
C ASP A 123 12.33 -4.70 -8.76
N GLY A 124 12.14 -4.38 -10.04
CA GLY A 124 10.85 -4.00 -10.64
C GLY A 124 10.32 -2.62 -10.22
N LYS A 125 10.80 -2.04 -9.11
CA LYS A 125 10.61 -0.63 -8.73
C LYS A 125 11.75 0.27 -9.24
N GLY A 126 12.62 -0.35 -10.03
CA GLY A 126 13.79 0.23 -10.66
C GLY A 126 14.89 0.61 -9.70
N ASN A 127 15.06 -0.09 -8.57
CA ASN A 127 16.35 -0.14 -7.89
C ASN A 127 17.20 -1.24 -8.51
N TYR A 128 18.50 -0.99 -8.60
CA TYR A 128 19.47 -1.96 -9.11
C TYR A 128 20.35 -2.48 -7.99
N ASN A 129 20.55 -3.80 -7.96
CA ASN A 129 21.41 -4.45 -7.00
C ASN A 129 22.49 -5.23 -7.74
N PHE A 130 23.75 -5.05 -7.40
CA PHE A 130 24.79 -5.97 -7.85
C PHE A 130 25.77 -6.23 -6.72
N ALA A 131 26.39 -7.40 -6.76
CA ALA A 131 27.36 -7.85 -5.78
C ALA A 131 28.76 -7.84 -6.41
N VAL A 132 29.75 -7.41 -5.64
CA VAL A 132 31.16 -7.52 -6.02
C VAL A 132 31.76 -8.60 -5.13
N ARG A 133 32.31 -9.65 -5.75
CA ARG A 133 32.77 -10.84 -5.03
C ARG A 133 34.04 -10.61 -4.22
N GLU A 134 34.86 -9.65 -4.61
CA GLU A 134 36.17 -9.42 -4.03
C GLU A 134 36.39 -7.93 -3.77
N GLN A 135 36.95 -7.60 -2.60
CA GLN A 135 37.25 -6.21 -2.26
C GLN A 135 38.48 -5.63 -2.97
N LEU A 136 39.34 -6.49 -3.51
CA LEU A 136 40.58 -6.17 -4.23
C LEU A 136 40.37 -5.40 -5.52
N VAL A 137 39.13 -5.32 -6.02
CA VAL A 137 38.81 -4.56 -7.23
C VAL A 137 39.04 -3.06 -7.04
N PHE A 138 39.07 -2.59 -5.79
CA PHE A 138 39.32 -1.20 -5.44
C PHE A 138 40.83 -0.97 -5.24
N PRO A 139 41.48 -0.05 -5.98
CA PRO A 139 42.90 0.26 -5.81
C PRO A 139 43.27 0.77 -4.41
N GLU A 140 42.30 1.29 -3.66
CA GLU A 140 42.52 1.83 -2.32
C GLU A 140 42.80 0.76 -1.27
N ILE A 141 42.60 -0.52 -1.61
CA ILE A 141 42.84 -1.65 -0.71
C ILE A 141 44.22 -2.26 -1.04
N GLU A 142 45.11 -2.26 -0.06
CA GLU A 142 46.41 -2.94 -0.12
C GLU A 142 46.23 -4.45 0.10
N PHE A 143 46.82 -5.27 -0.75
CA PHE A 143 46.72 -6.73 -0.68
C PHE A 143 47.26 -7.29 0.65
N ASP A 144 48.38 -6.74 1.13
CA ASP A 144 49.11 -7.26 2.30
C ASP A 144 48.37 -7.02 3.63
N ARG A 145 47.44 -6.07 3.68
CA ARG A 145 46.67 -5.74 4.90
C ARG A 145 45.39 -6.55 5.06
N ILE A 146 45.06 -7.42 4.11
CA ILE A 146 43.78 -8.13 4.10
C ILE A 146 43.93 -9.49 4.80
N ASP A 147 43.16 -9.69 5.87
CA ASP A 147 43.10 -10.99 6.55
C ASP A 147 42.52 -12.10 5.66
N LYS A 148 41.41 -11.77 4.97
CA LYS A 148 40.63 -12.71 4.14
C LYS A 148 39.93 -11.97 3.01
N ILE A 149 39.83 -12.61 1.86
CA ILE A 149 39.04 -12.11 0.73
C ILE A 149 37.55 -12.17 1.11
N ARG A 150 36.91 -11.00 1.18
CA ARG A 150 35.49 -10.85 1.48
C ARG A 150 34.77 -10.24 0.28
N GLY A 151 33.53 -10.67 0.07
CA GLY A 151 32.64 -10.08 -0.91
C GLY A 151 31.88 -8.88 -0.36
N PHE A 152 31.81 -7.82 -1.15
CA PHE A 152 30.83 -6.74 -0.95
C PHE A 152 29.47 -7.25 -1.40
N ALA A 153 28.69 -7.74 -0.44
CA ALA A 153 27.49 -8.50 -0.71
C ALA A 153 26.44 -7.73 -1.52
N LEU A 154 26.27 -6.41 -1.34
CA LEU A 154 25.32 -5.63 -2.14
C LEU A 154 25.69 -4.14 -2.24
N CYS A 155 25.96 -3.67 -3.46
CA CYS A 155 25.81 -2.26 -3.82
C CYS A 155 24.39 -2.07 -4.37
N ARG A 156 23.50 -1.50 -3.54
CA ARG A 156 22.13 -1.15 -3.94
C ARG A 156 22.10 0.29 -4.42
N ILE A 157 21.91 0.47 -5.71
CA ILE A 157 21.66 1.78 -6.31
C ILE A 157 20.16 2.01 -6.29
N CYS A 158 19.73 2.96 -5.46
CA CYS A 158 18.33 3.37 -5.41
C CYS A 158 18.08 4.49 -6.41
N PHE A 159 17.32 4.17 -7.44
CA PHE A 159 16.79 5.17 -8.36
C PHE A 159 15.41 5.62 -7.88
N ARG A 160 15.20 6.93 -7.84
CA ARG A 160 13.87 7.50 -7.60
C ARG A 160 13.17 7.60 -8.93
N ILE A 161 12.31 6.62 -9.19
CA ILE A 161 11.42 6.56 -10.34
C ILE A 161 10.05 7.08 -9.89
N LYS A 162 9.64 8.25 -10.39
CA LYS A 162 8.26 8.75 -10.17
C LYS A 162 7.29 8.37 -11.31
N ALA A 163 7.81 7.83 -12.41
CA ALA A 163 7.04 7.33 -13.54
C ALA A 163 7.77 6.10 -14.05
N GLY A 164 7.08 4.96 -14.20
CA GLY A 164 7.62 3.59 -14.38
C GLY A 164 8.55 3.32 -15.58
N PHE A 165 9.58 4.14 -15.77
CA PHE A 165 10.55 4.11 -16.84
C PHE A 165 11.95 3.93 -16.24
N GLY A 166 12.67 2.94 -16.76
CA GLY A 166 14.05 2.65 -16.36
C GLY A 166 15.00 3.78 -16.73
N LEU A 167 16.09 3.92 -15.97
CA LEU A 167 17.04 5.04 -16.08
C LEU A 167 18.18 4.80 -17.08
N LEU A 168 18.28 3.59 -17.64
CA LEU A 168 19.35 3.21 -18.55
C LEU A 168 18.77 2.93 -19.94
N PRO A 169 19.20 3.66 -20.98
CA PRO A 169 18.82 3.34 -22.35
C PRO A 169 19.33 1.93 -22.67
N GLY A 170 18.41 1.04 -23.08
CA GLY A 170 18.73 -0.34 -23.45
C GLY A 170 18.50 -1.43 -22.38
N VAL A 171 18.08 -1.09 -21.15
CA VAL A 171 17.68 -2.12 -20.16
C VAL A 171 16.17 -2.30 -20.17
N ILE A 172 15.70 -3.14 -21.09
CA ILE A 172 14.37 -3.75 -21.03
C ILE A 172 14.43 -4.88 -19.98
N LYS A 173 13.32 -5.14 -19.28
CA LYS A 173 13.15 -6.28 -18.35
C LYS A 173 13.79 -7.56 -18.91
N SER A 174 14.92 -7.98 -18.36
CA SER A 174 15.44 -9.31 -18.67
C SER A 174 14.71 -10.34 -17.82
N SER A 175 13.64 -10.90 -18.39
CA SER A 175 13.24 -12.26 -18.06
C SER A 175 13.85 -13.18 -19.11
N CYS A 176 14.46 -14.27 -18.63
CA CYS A 176 14.88 -15.47 -19.37
C CYS A 176 16.35 -15.52 -19.83
N ARG A 177 17.18 -16.21 -19.04
CA ARG A 177 18.25 -17.08 -19.55
C ARG A 177 17.81 -18.52 -19.29
N GLY A 178 17.76 -19.31 -20.35
CA GLY A 178 17.48 -20.73 -20.33
C GLY A 178 17.22 -21.24 -21.74
N TYR A 179 18.31 -21.43 -22.49
CA TYR A 179 18.64 -22.50 -23.45
C TYR A 179 19.33 -21.94 -24.71
N ALA A 180 20.54 -22.45 -24.94
CA ALA A 180 21.30 -22.26 -26.15
C ALA A 180 20.92 -23.34 -27.17
N ASP A 181 21.27 -23.05 -28.43
CA ASP A 181 21.46 -23.95 -29.57
C ASP A 181 20.20 -24.45 -30.30
N THR A 182 19.88 -23.78 -31.43
CA THR A 182 19.84 -24.38 -32.78
C THR A 182 19.35 -23.35 -33.82
N TYR A 183 20.31 -22.76 -34.58
CA TYR A 183 20.21 -22.26 -35.96
C TYR A 183 19.04 -21.28 -36.33
N PRO A 184 18.98 -20.72 -37.57
CA PRO A 184 19.60 -19.43 -37.84
C PRO A 184 18.62 -18.41 -38.48
N GLN A 185 19.08 -17.15 -38.55
CA GLN A 185 18.66 -16.12 -39.50
C GLN A 185 17.26 -15.45 -39.39
N PHE A 186 17.30 -14.16 -39.75
CA PHE A 186 16.24 -13.23 -40.08
C PHE A 186 15.50 -12.47 -38.94
N CYS A 187 16.02 -11.27 -38.69
CA CYS A 187 15.21 -10.05 -38.54
C CYS A 187 14.51 -9.72 -39.88
N PRO A 188 13.49 -8.82 -39.99
CA PRO A 188 12.90 -7.92 -38.96
C PRO A 188 11.35 -7.75 -39.01
N ALA A 189 10.80 -7.05 -37.99
CA ALA A 189 9.59 -6.19 -37.97
C ALA A 189 8.20 -6.79 -38.35
N GLU A 190 7.02 -6.38 -37.88
CA GLU A 190 6.50 -5.39 -36.93
C GLU A 190 5.03 -5.82 -36.58
N LYS A 191 4.58 -5.53 -35.35
CA LYS A 191 3.18 -5.33 -34.85
C LYS A 191 2.11 -6.44 -35.04
N SER A 192 1.57 -6.96 -33.92
CA SER A 192 0.37 -7.82 -33.90
C SER A 192 -0.56 -7.55 -32.70
N VAL A 193 -1.84 -7.31 -33.00
CA VAL A 193 -3.00 -7.36 -32.07
C VAL A 193 -3.86 -8.54 -32.50
N CYS A 194 -4.44 -9.30 -31.56
CA CYS A 194 -5.32 -10.45 -31.86
C CYS A 194 -6.69 -10.36 -31.13
N PHE A 195 -7.75 -10.83 -31.79
CA PHE A 195 -9.15 -10.85 -31.33
C PHE A 195 -9.58 -12.23 -30.77
N PHE A 196 -10.50 -12.23 -29.79
CA PHE A 196 -11.19 -13.42 -29.25
C PHE A 196 -12.72 -13.17 -29.17
N PRO A 197 -13.59 -14.17 -29.48
CA PRO A 197 -15.04 -14.02 -29.40
C PRO A 197 -15.53 -14.34 -27.97
N ALA A 198 -15.71 -13.31 -27.16
CA ALA A 198 -16.41 -13.38 -25.89
C ALA A 198 -17.09 -12.02 -25.63
N SER A 199 -18.20 -12.00 -24.88
CA SER A 199 -18.88 -10.73 -24.61
C SER A 199 -17.90 -9.72 -24.00
N LYS A 200 -17.91 -8.48 -24.51
CA LYS A 200 -16.91 -7.44 -24.19
C LYS A 200 -16.72 -7.24 -22.67
N LEU A 201 -17.77 -7.49 -21.91
CA LEU A 201 -17.80 -7.41 -20.44
C LEU A 201 -16.94 -8.50 -19.78
N LYS A 202 -17.01 -9.75 -20.25
CA LYS A 202 -16.18 -10.86 -19.72
C LYS A 202 -14.70 -10.66 -20.03
N LEU A 203 -14.37 -10.11 -21.20
CA LEU A 203 -12.99 -9.77 -21.59
C LEU A 203 -12.42 -8.62 -20.76
N ALA A 204 -13.23 -7.60 -20.47
CA ALA A 204 -12.82 -6.49 -19.60
C ALA A 204 -12.55 -6.98 -18.17
N ILE A 205 -13.43 -7.82 -17.62
CA ILE A 205 -13.25 -8.40 -16.28
C ILE A 205 -12.00 -9.30 -16.23
N LEU A 206 -11.79 -10.15 -17.24
CA LEU A 206 -10.58 -11.00 -17.33
C LEU A 206 -9.30 -10.18 -17.44
N LYS A 207 -9.30 -9.10 -18.24
CA LYS A 207 -8.15 -8.18 -18.34
C LYS A 207 -7.86 -7.48 -17.02
N VAL A 208 -8.89 -6.92 -16.37
CA VAL A 208 -8.72 -6.27 -15.06
C VAL A 208 -8.19 -7.26 -14.02
N LEU A 209 -8.73 -8.49 -13.97
CA LEU A 209 -8.26 -9.51 -13.02
C LEU A 209 -6.85 -10.02 -13.31
N TYR A 210 -6.44 -10.07 -14.58
CA TYR A 210 -5.08 -10.42 -15.00
C TYR A 210 -4.09 -9.27 -14.72
N GLU A 211 -4.46 -8.02 -15.04
CA GLU A 211 -3.66 -6.81 -14.84
C GLU A 211 -3.45 -6.48 -13.35
N GLU A 212 -4.50 -6.65 -12.54
CA GLU A 212 -4.43 -6.57 -11.08
C GLU A 212 -3.63 -7.74 -10.47
N GLY A 213 -3.36 -8.80 -11.25
CA GLY A 213 -2.52 -9.94 -10.89
C GLY A 213 -3.21 -10.99 -10.02
N PHE A 214 -4.54 -11.10 -10.10
CA PHE A 214 -5.33 -12.10 -9.37
C PHE A 214 -5.36 -13.47 -10.06
N ILE A 215 -5.10 -13.53 -11.37
CA ILE A 215 -5.05 -14.76 -12.16
C ILE A 215 -3.85 -14.73 -13.11
N THR A 216 -3.23 -15.88 -13.32
CA THR A 216 -2.25 -16.15 -14.37
C THR A 216 -2.83 -17.14 -15.37
N VAL A 217 -2.62 -16.86 -16.66
CA VAL A 217 -3.06 -17.71 -17.77
C VAL A 217 -1.82 -18.21 -18.47
N GLU A 218 -1.63 -19.53 -18.53
CA GLU A 218 -0.59 -20.18 -19.33
C GLU A 218 -1.16 -20.59 -20.68
N LEU A 219 -0.48 -20.21 -21.76
CA LEU A 219 -0.85 -20.56 -23.13
C LEU A 219 0.13 -21.62 -23.65
N LYS A 220 -0.39 -22.65 -24.32
CA LYS A 220 0.43 -23.64 -25.04
C LYS A 220 0.32 -23.35 -26.53
N TYR A 221 1.46 -23.32 -27.19
CA TYR A 221 1.55 -23.12 -28.64
C TYR A 221 2.10 -24.41 -29.24
N TYR A 222 1.42 -24.93 -30.26
CA TYR A 222 1.87 -26.09 -31.02
C TYR A 222 2.46 -25.62 -32.36
N PRO A 223 3.55 -26.23 -32.87
CA PRO A 223 4.27 -25.74 -34.05
C PRO A 223 3.43 -25.63 -35.33
N ASN A 224 2.37 -26.46 -35.47
CA ASN A 224 1.53 -26.51 -36.67
C ASN A 224 0.17 -25.81 -36.54
N MET A 225 -0.13 -25.17 -35.41
CA MET A 225 -1.38 -24.44 -35.22
C MET A 225 -1.12 -22.96 -34.98
N LYS A 226 -1.69 -22.12 -35.86
CA LYS A 226 -1.52 -20.65 -35.89
C LYS A 226 -2.18 -19.91 -34.71
N GLN A 227 -2.67 -20.59 -33.68
CA GLN A 227 -3.28 -19.95 -32.49
C GLN A 227 -2.88 -20.67 -31.19
N SER A 228 -2.60 -19.91 -30.13
CA SER A 228 -2.45 -20.45 -28.78
C SER A 228 -3.74 -21.03 -28.24
N VAL A 229 -3.62 -22.19 -27.60
CA VAL A 229 -4.68 -22.75 -26.75
C VAL A 229 -4.32 -22.46 -25.29
N ILE A 230 -5.30 -21.97 -24.51
CA ILE A 230 -5.10 -21.76 -23.07
C ILE A 230 -4.83 -23.12 -22.42
N ARG A 231 -3.62 -23.30 -21.89
CA ARG A 231 -3.16 -24.53 -21.24
C ARG A 231 -3.69 -24.63 -19.81
N LYS A 232 -3.70 -23.51 -19.08
CA LYS A 232 -4.04 -23.48 -17.66
C LYS A 232 -4.38 -22.07 -17.20
N ILE A 233 -5.37 -21.93 -16.31
CA ILE A 233 -5.67 -20.68 -15.62
C ILE A 233 -5.51 -20.92 -14.12
N GLN A 234 -4.70 -20.11 -13.44
CA GLN A 234 -4.35 -20.29 -12.04
C GLN A 234 -4.53 -18.99 -11.26
N ARG A 235 -5.10 -19.04 -10.06
CA ARG A 235 -5.29 -17.85 -9.22
C ARG A 235 -4.00 -17.52 -8.46
N VAL A 236 -3.57 -16.26 -8.49
CA VAL A 236 -2.39 -15.78 -7.74
C VAL A 236 -2.84 -14.85 -6.62
N SER A 237 -2.51 -15.20 -5.37
CA SER A 237 -2.82 -14.37 -4.19
C SER A 237 -1.64 -13.45 -3.84
N ARG A 238 -1.82 -12.13 -3.79
CA ARG A 238 -0.74 -11.19 -3.42
C ARG A 238 -0.52 -11.05 -1.90
N PRO A 239 0.71 -10.73 -1.45
CA PRO A 239 1.12 -10.77 -0.05
C PRO A 239 0.99 -9.41 0.65
N GLY A 240 0.09 -9.32 1.64
CA GLY A 240 0.39 -8.62 2.89
C GLY A 240 0.97 -9.65 3.87
N LEU A 241 1.49 -9.23 5.03
CA LEU A 241 1.87 -10.16 6.11
C LEU A 241 0.58 -10.79 6.69
N ARG A 242 -0.03 -11.66 5.91
CA ARG A 242 -0.95 -12.68 6.37
C ARG A 242 -0.05 -13.75 6.94
N ILE A 243 -0.06 -13.89 8.26
CA ILE A 243 0.30 -15.17 8.86
C ILE A 243 -0.75 -16.14 8.32
N TYR A 244 -0.41 -16.82 7.23
CA TYR A 244 -1.22 -17.91 6.74
C TYR A 244 -1.04 -19.02 7.75
N LYS A 245 -1.97 -19.05 8.71
CA LYS A 245 -2.17 -20.21 9.54
C LYS A 245 -2.40 -21.39 8.60
N ASN A 246 -1.64 -22.47 8.74
CA ASN A 246 -1.89 -23.71 8.01
C ASN A 246 -3.38 -24.10 8.16
N HIS A 247 -3.94 -24.94 7.27
CA HIS A 247 -5.33 -25.42 7.40
C HIS A 247 -5.63 -26.07 8.78
N ASN A 248 -4.58 -26.51 9.47
CA ASN A 248 -4.62 -27.03 10.84
C ASN A 248 -4.59 -25.94 11.93
N GLU A 249 -4.05 -24.76 11.63
CA GLU A 249 -3.88 -23.64 12.56
C GLU A 249 -5.02 -22.62 12.46
N LEU A 250 -5.77 -22.62 11.36
CA LEU A 250 -7.03 -21.87 11.28
C LEU A 250 -7.95 -22.35 12.41
N PRO A 251 -8.50 -21.46 13.27
CA PRO A 251 -9.45 -21.87 14.29
C PRO A 251 -10.65 -22.49 13.59
N ARG A 252 -10.71 -23.83 13.59
CA ARG A 252 -11.82 -24.57 12.98
C ARG A 252 -13.04 -24.36 13.86
N ILE A 253 -13.89 -23.42 13.44
CA ILE A 253 -15.24 -23.23 13.97
C ILE A 253 -16.04 -24.55 13.89
N ILE A 254 -15.67 -25.43 12.95
CA ILE A 254 -16.33 -26.68 12.55
C ILE A 254 -16.55 -27.66 13.73
N ASN A 255 -15.72 -27.64 14.77
CA ASN A 255 -15.90 -28.50 15.95
C ASN A 255 -16.10 -27.74 17.26
N LYS A 256 -16.28 -26.40 17.21
CA LYS A 256 -16.54 -25.65 18.44
C LYS A 256 -17.99 -25.86 18.86
N PRO A 257 -18.27 -26.42 20.05
CA PRO A 257 -19.64 -26.55 20.53
C PRO A 257 -20.30 -25.18 20.59
N VAL A 258 -21.49 -25.05 20.01
CA VAL A 258 -22.30 -23.83 20.12
C VAL A 258 -22.96 -23.84 21.49
N SER A 259 -22.59 -22.88 22.35
CA SER A 259 -23.17 -22.73 23.69
C SER A 259 -24.58 -22.17 23.60
N ILE A 260 -25.59 -22.95 23.99
CA ILE A 260 -26.97 -22.51 24.15
C ILE A 260 -27.08 -21.80 25.51
N PRO A 261 -27.66 -20.58 25.58
CA PRO A 261 -27.99 -19.96 26.87
C PRO A 261 -29.05 -20.76 27.61
N ASP A 262 -28.95 -20.90 28.93
CA ASP A 262 -29.87 -21.70 29.79
C ASP A 262 -31.36 -21.37 29.57
N SER A 263 -31.67 -20.16 29.10
CA SER A 263 -33.01 -19.67 28.79
C SER A 263 -33.69 -20.27 27.54
N VAL A 264 -32.99 -21.07 26.72
CA VAL A 264 -33.50 -21.56 25.42
C VAL A 264 -33.57 -23.09 25.41
N LYS A 265 -34.77 -23.65 25.22
CA LYS A 265 -34.98 -25.08 25.02
C LYS A 265 -34.85 -25.44 23.53
N VAL A 266 -34.11 -26.49 23.22
CA VAL A 266 -33.90 -26.98 21.84
C VAL A 266 -34.51 -28.37 21.71
N THR A 267 -35.40 -28.55 20.73
CA THR A 267 -35.95 -29.86 20.36
C THR A 267 -35.57 -30.20 18.92
N GLN A 268 -35.14 -31.45 18.70
CA GLN A 268 -34.74 -31.96 17.40
C GLN A 268 -35.77 -32.99 16.91
N SER A 269 -36.33 -32.74 15.74
CA SER A 269 -37.20 -33.66 14.97
C SER A 269 -36.57 -33.87 13.59
N ALA A 270 -36.86 -34.98 12.91
CA ALA A 270 -36.25 -35.33 11.62
C ALA A 270 -36.33 -34.16 10.61
N GLY A 271 -35.18 -33.52 10.32
CA GLY A 271 -35.06 -32.38 9.40
C GLY A 271 -35.36 -30.98 9.96
N LEU A 272 -35.77 -30.85 11.23
CA LEU A 272 -36.15 -29.57 11.86
C LEU A 272 -35.60 -29.41 13.29
N LEU A 273 -34.95 -28.26 13.53
CA LEU A 273 -34.59 -27.77 14.87
C LEU A 273 -35.55 -26.68 15.32
N LYS A 274 -36.17 -26.86 16.48
CA LYS A 274 -37.00 -25.83 17.12
C LYS A 274 -36.27 -25.23 18.32
N PHE A 275 -36.19 -23.90 18.35
CA PHE A 275 -35.65 -23.12 19.46
C PHE A 275 -36.79 -22.40 20.17
N LYS A 276 -37.00 -22.69 21.45
CA LYS A 276 -38.02 -22.04 22.29
C LYS A 276 -37.35 -21.19 23.36
N GLY A 277 -37.50 -19.88 23.27
CA GLY A 277 -36.98 -18.92 24.26
C GLY A 277 -38.01 -17.85 24.63
N ALA A 278 -37.66 -16.97 25.59
CA ALA A 278 -38.57 -15.96 26.14
C ALA A 278 -39.13 -14.93 25.13
N LYS A 279 -38.49 -14.78 23.96
CA LYS A 279 -38.86 -13.80 22.91
C LYS A 279 -39.59 -14.43 21.70
N GLY A 280 -39.90 -15.73 21.73
CA GLY A 280 -40.63 -16.44 20.66
C GLY A 280 -40.02 -17.78 20.27
N GLU A 281 -40.74 -18.52 19.42
CA GLU A 281 -40.32 -19.80 18.84
C GLU A 281 -39.68 -19.56 17.46
N THR A 282 -38.57 -20.25 17.18
CA THR A 282 -37.88 -20.16 15.88
C THR A 282 -37.62 -21.56 15.35
N GLU A 283 -37.97 -21.81 14.10
CA GLU A 283 -37.76 -23.09 13.43
C GLU A 283 -36.64 -22.96 12.39
N LEU A 284 -35.75 -23.96 12.34
CA LEU A 284 -34.66 -24.01 11.38
C LEU A 284 -34.67 -25.37 10.66
N SER A 285 -34.83 -25.33 9.33
CA SER A 285 -34.74 -26.51 8.48
C SER A 285 -33.26 -26.91 8.32
N ILE A 286 -32.95 -28.18 8.62
CA ILE A 286 -31.62 -28.74 8.49
C ILE A 286 -31.58 -29.62 7.24
N PRO A 287 -30.62 -29.40 6.33
CA PRO A 287 -30.38 -30.32 5.22
C PRO A 287 -29.91 -31.72 5.67
N ASP A 288 -30.31 -32.77 4.93
CA ASP A 288 -30.06 -34.18 5.28
C ASP A 288 -28.58 -34.58 5.45
N PHE A 289 -27.65 -33.83 4.84
CA PHE A 289 -26.20 -34.10 4.92
C PHE A 289 -25.53 -33.57 6.20
N LEU A 290 -26.30 -32.97 7.13
CA LEU A 290 -25.83 -32.42 8.40
C LEU A 290 -26.36 -33.25 9.58
N LYS A 291 -25.46 -33.73 10.43
CA LYS A 291 -25.78 -34.37 11.71
C LYS A 291 -25.59 -33.37 12.84
N ILE A 292 -26.61 -33.18 13.67
CA ILE A 292 -26.54 -32.29 14.83
C ILE A 292 -26.70 -33.15 16.08
N ALA A 293 -25.70 -33.10 16.96
CA ALA A 293 -25.72 -33.73 18.27
C ALA A 293 -25.97 -32.67 19.34
N VAL A 294 -26.99 -32.91 20.17
CA VAL A 294 -27.35 -32.03 21.30
C VAL A 294 -26.79 -32.64 22.57
N ASN A 295 -25.73 -32.04 23.12
CA ASN A 295 -25.11 -32.45 24.38
C ASN A 295 -25.40 -31.38 25.44
N GLY A 296 -26.54 -31.49 26.12
CA GLY A 296 -26.98 -30.53 27.15
C GLY A 296 -27.06 -29.09 26.62
N ASN A 297 -26.19 -28.22 27.13
CA ASN A 297 -26.08 -26.81 26.73
C ASN A 297 -25.24 -26.58 25.46
N THR A 298 -24.81 -27.63 24.76
CA THR A 298 -23.95 -27.51 23.58
C THR A 298 -24.52 -28.21 22.35
N LEU A 299 -24.53 -27.50 21.22
CA LEU A 299 -24.84 -28.09 19.91
C LEU A 299 -23.55 -28.33 19.14
N GLN A 300 -23.37 -29.57 18.67
CA GLN A 300 -22.27 -29.93 17.80
C GLN A 300 -22.82 -30.33 16.43
N VAL A 301 -22.39 -29.61 15.39
CA VAL A 301 -22.81 -29.84 14.00
C VAL A 301 -21.67 -30.55 13.28
N SER A 302 -21.93 -31.74 12.74
CA SER A 302 -21.02 -32.47 11.86
C SER A 302 -21.67 -32.64 10.48
N SER A 303 -20.86 -32.84 9.44
CA SER A 303 -21.34 -33.17 8.10
C SER A 303 -20.80 -34.52 7.68
N THR A 304 -21.58 -35.25 6.88
CA THR A 304 -21.21 -36.53 6.29
C THR A 304 -20.27 -36.37 5.08
N GLU A 305 -20.17 -35.16 4.49
CA GLU A 305 -19.39 -34.89 3.27
C GLU A 305 -18.28 -33.83 3.47
N ASP A 306 -17.09 -34.09 2.91
CA ASP A 306 -15.90 -33.21 3.04
C ASP A 306 -16.01 -31.87 2.28
N LYS A 307 -16.86 -31.78 1.25
CA LYS A 307 -17.02 -30.57 0.42
C LYS A 307 -17.97 -29.52 1.01
N SER A 308 -18.55 -29.76 2.19
CA SER A 308 -19.62 -28.96 2.80
C SER A 308 -19.14 -27.81 3.70
N GLN A 309 -17.85 -27.46 3.71
CA GLN A 309 -17.30 -26.55 4.72
C GLN A 309 -17.91 -25.14 4.70
N ILE A 310 -18.30 -24.63 3.53
CA ILE A 310 -18.98 -23.34 3.38
C ILE A 310 -20.39 -23.41 3.99
N ILE A 311 -21.07 -24.54 3.80
CA ILE A 311 -22.45 -24.77 4.24
C ILE A 311 -22.50 -24.96 5.76
N ILE A 312 -21.60 -25.78 6.32
CA ILE A 312 -21.45 -25.94 7.78
C ILE A 312 -21.20 -24.58 8.45
N GLY A 313 -20.34 -23.75 7.85
CA GLY A 313 -20.07 -22.40 8.36
C GLY A 313 -21.28 -21.45 8.28
N ALA A 314 -22.12 -21.59 7.25
CA ALA A 314 -23.37 -20.84 7.13
C ALA A 314 -24.39 -21.27 8.20
N THR A 315 -24.59 -22.58 8.36
CA THR A 315 -25.46 -23.15 9.40
C THR A 315 -24.98 -22.79 10.80
N TYR A 316 -23.66 -22.84 11.05
CA TYR A 316 -23.07 -22.41 12.33
C TYR A 316 -23.34 -20.92 12.63
N ARG A 317 -23.26 -20.04 11.63
CA ARG A 317 -23.58 -18.61 11.79
C ARG A 317 -25.07 -18.33 12.00
N GLN A 318 -25.95 -19.22 11.54
CA GLN A 318 -27.37 -19.17 11.88
C GLN A 318 -27.62 -19.68 13.30
N LEU A 319 -26.89 -20.70 13.73
CA LEU A 319 -27.02 -21.33 15.05
C LEU A 319 -26.36 -20.55 16.19
N LEU A 320 -25.36 -19.70 15.91
CA LEU A 320 -24.67 -18.89 16.92
C LEU A 320 -25.67 -17.98 17.67
N PRO A 321 -25.87 -18.18 18.98
CA PRO A 321 -26.83 -17.43 19.77
C PRO A 321 -26.18 -16.13 20.25
N ILE A 322 -26.09 -15.14 19.38
CA ILE A 322 -25.83 -13.75 19.80
C ILE A 322 -26.81 -12.85 19.07
N LYS A 323 -28.04 -12.78 19.58
CA LYS A 323 -29.01 -11.74 19.23
C LYS A 323 -28.66 -10.49 20.03
N LEU A 324 -27.65 -9.75 19.57
CA LEU A 324 -27.47 -8.37 20.03
C LEU A 324 -28.52 -7.50 19.34
N PRO A 325 -29.20 -6.59 20.07
CA PRO A 325 -30.02 -5.57 19.44
C PRO A 325 -29.18 -4.82 18.40
N LYS A 326 -29.77 -4.51 17.24
CA LYS A 326 -29.11 -3.63 16.27
C LYS A 326 -29.46 -2.20 16.60
N THR A 327 -28.45 -1.43 16.96
CA THR A 327 -28.59 0.00 17.22
C THR A 327 -28.20 0.80 15.98
N LEU A 328 -29.09 1.68 15.54
CA LEU A 328 -28.82 2.69 14.51
C LEU A 328 -28.70 4.06 15.17
N ILE A 329 -27.77 4.87 14.69
CA ILE A 329 -27.53 6.24 15.16
C ILE A 329 -27.92 7.22 14.05
N LEU A 330 -28.72 8.21 14.41
CA LEU A 330 -29.09 9.33 13.55
C LEU A 330 -28.11 10.48 13.75
N GLU A 331 -27.40 10.87 12.70
CA GLU A 331 -26.50 12.02 12.70
C GLU A 331 -27.00 13.09 11.75
N GLY A 332 -27.58 14.16 12.29
CA GLY A 332 -28.05 15.30 11.50
C GLY A 332 -28.71 16.37 12.37
N ILE A 333 -28.68 17.62 11.91
CA ILE A 333 -29.34 18.73 12.58
C ILE A 333 -30.83 18.66 12.20
N GLY A 334 -31.71 18.59 13.20
CA GLY A 334 -33.16 18.47 13.00
C GLY A 334 -33.63 17.05 12.70
N PHE A 335 -32.77 16.03 12.83
CA PHE A 335 -33.21 14.64 12.69
C PHE A 335 -33.94 14.20 13.95
N LYS A 336 -35.18 13.72 13.79
CA LYS A 336 -36.01 13.23 14.89
C LYS A 336 -36.70 11.94 14.48
N VAL A 337 -36.89 11.05 15.44
CA VAL A 337 -37.59 9.79 15.25
C VAL A 337 -38.60 9.61 16.35
N SER A 338 -39.80 9.18 15.96
CA SER A 338 -40.88 8.87 16.87
C SER A 338 -41.54 7.56 16.44
N VAL A 339 -42.02 6.79 17.42
CA VAL A 339 -42.74 5.54 17.19
C VAL A 339 -44.23 5.82 17.37
N SER A 340 -45.03 5.45 16.37
CA SER A 340 -46.48 5.58 16.41
C SER A 340 -47.09 4.21 16.09
N GLY A 341 -47.28 3.39 17.13
CA GLY A 341 -47.80 2.03 17.02
C GLY A 341 -46.90 1.13 16.19
N SER A 342 -47.39 0.65 15.05
CA SER A 342 -46.69 -0.21 14.07
C SER A 342 -45.90 0.56 13.01
N SER A 343 -45.84 1.90 13.12
CA SER A 343 -45.17 2.77 12.16
C SER A 343 -44.10 3.63 12.85
N LEU A 344 -42.99 3.82 12.15
CA LEU A 344 -41.84 4.63 12.57
C LEU A 344 -41.82 5.92 11.76
N ASN A 345 -42.02 7.06 12.43
CA ASN A 345 -42.03 8.38 11.81
C ASN A 345 -40.64 9.01 11.90
N LEU A 346 -40.00 9.22 10.74
CA LEU A 346 -38.63 9.69 10.59
C LEU A 346 -38.62 11.09 9.96
N GLN A 347 -38.15 12.09 10.72
CA GLN A 347 -37.79 13.40 10.18
C GLN A 347 -36.31 13.38 9.83
N LEU A 348 -35.96 13.15 8.56
CA LEU A 348 -34.57 13.00 8.08
C LEU A 348 -34.08 14.17 7.23
N GLY A 349 -34.68 15.36 7.43
CA GLY A 349 -34.34 16.56 6.66
C GLY A 349 -34.86 16.55 5.21
N PHE A 350 -35.81 15.68 4.89
CA PHE A 350 -36.63 15.79 3.68
C PHE A 350 -37.79 16.78 3.91
N SER A 351 -38.38 17.31 2.83
CA SER A 351 -39.51 18.25 2.90
C SER A 351 -40.76 17.66 3.56
N HIS A 352 -40.87 16.33 3.64
CA HIS A 352 -41.94 15.61 4.31
C HIS A 352 -41.38 14.51 5.23
N PRO A 353 -42.06 14.20 6.36
CA PRO A 353 -41.66 13.10 7.22
C PRO A 353 -41.85 11.76 6.50
N VAL A 354 -40.88 10.86 6.67
CA VAL A 354 -40.91 9.52 6.07
C VAL A 354 -41.49 8.55 7.08
N LYS A 355 -42.53 7.81 6.69
CA LYS A 355 -43.13 6.75 7.51
C LYS A 355 -42.56 5.40 7.08
N TYR A 356 -42.20 4.58 8.04
CA TYR A 356 -41.74 3.21 7.82
C TYR A 356 -42.55 2.24 8.67
N ASP A 357 -43.35 1.39 8.04
CA ASP A 357 -44.18 0.40 8.71
C ASP A 357 -43.38 -0.87 8.97
N PHE A 358 -43.43 -1.38 10.20
CA PHE A 358 -42.69 -2.57 10.61
C PHE A 358 -43.61 -3.69 11.10
N SER A 359 -43.20 -4.93 10.89
CA SER A 359 -43.96 -6.13 11.27
C SER A 359 -44.08 -6.27 12.80
N SER A 360 -45.19 -6.85 13.29
CA SER A 360 -45.42 -7.17 14.71
C SER A 360 -44.35 -8.08 15.35
N LYS A 361 -43.55 -8.76 14.52
CA LYS A 361 -42.42 -9.59 14.94
C LYS A 361 -41.15 -8.79 15.29
N VAL A 362 -41.16 -7.47 15.11
CA VAL A 362 -40.04 -6.58 15.40
C VAL A 362 -40.45 -5.58 16.49
N LYS A 363 -39.64 -5.47 17.54
CA LYS A 363 -39.77 -4.43 18.56
C LYS A 363 -38.73 -3.35 18.29
N ILE A 364 -39.18 -2.10 18.16
CA ILE A 364 -38.31 -0.95 17.97
C ILE A 364 -38.46 -0.02 19.17
N ALA A 365 -37.35 0.29 19.84
CA ALA A 365 -37.27 1.29 20.90
C ALA A 365 -36.43 2.48 20.41
N VAL A 366 -36.84 3.70 20.75
CA VAL A 366 -36.15 4.92 20.35
C VAL A 366 -35.69 5.67 21.60
N ASP A 367 -34.39 5.96 21.66
CA ASP A 367 -33.76 6.75 22.71
C ASP A 367 -33.06 7.96 22.06
N GLY A 368 -33.79 9.06 21.94
CA GLY A 368 -33.34 10.28 21.26
C GLY A 368 -32.91 10.03 19.80
N ASN A 369 -31.61 10.07 19.56
CA ASN A 369 -31.01 9.83 18.23
C ASN A 369 -30.60 8.37 17.99
N LYS A 370 -30.97 7.44 18.87
CA LYS A 370 -30.69 6.02 18.72
C LYS A 370 -31.98 5.24 18.47
N ILE A 371 -31.95 4.37 17.46
CA ILE A 371 -33.02 3.41 17.18
C ILE A 371 -32.48 2.03 17.54
N MET A 372 -33.06 1.40 18.56
CA MET A 372 -32.76 0.03 18.97
C MET A 372 -33.79 -0.91 18.36
N ILE A 373 -33.33 -1.85 17.54
CA ILE A 373 -34.17 -2.84 16.88
C ILE A 373 -33.93 -4.19 17.52
N GLU A 374 -35.00 -4.85 17.96
CA GLU A 374 -35.01 -6.19 18.51
C GLU A 374 -35.98 -7.08 17.72
N SER A 375 -35.55 -8.28 17.32
CA SER A 375 -36.45 -9.30 16.76
C SER A 375 -35.97 -10.70 17.11
N ALA A 376 -36.91 -11.65 17.14
CA ALA A 376 -36.61 -13.06 17.28
C ALA A 376 -36.01 -13.65 15.99
N GLU A 377 -36.33 -13.10 14.82
CA GLU A 377 -35.78 -13.56 13.54
C GLU A 377 -34.58 -12.69 13.14
N LYS A 378 -33.42 -13.31 12.92
CA LYS A 378 -32.17 -12.62 12.58
C LYS A 378 -32.24 -11.92 11.22
N ASP A 379 -32.90 -12.57 10.25
CA ASP A 379 -33.01 -12.06 8.89
C ASP A 379 -33.92 -10.83 8.86
N LEU A 380 -35.07 -10.90 9.55
CA LEU A 380 -35.99 -9.78 9.73
C LEU A 380 -35.33 -8.60 10.48
N LEU A 381 -34.57 -8.88 11.55
CA LEU A 381 -33.77 -7.87 12.26
C LEU A 381 -32.77 -7.18 11.33
N GLY A 382 -32.10 -7.95 10.47
CA GLY A 382 -31.12 -7.44 9.52
C GLY A 382 -31.74 -6.61 8.39
N GLN A 383 -32.85 -7.10 7.84
CA GLN A 383 -33.59 -6.44 6.77
C GLN A 383 -34.19 -5.13 7.26
N THR A 384 -34.89 -5.14 8.39
CA THR A 384 -35.49 -3.92 8.99
C THR A 384 -34.42 -2.85 9.23
N ALA A 385 -33.27 -3.22 9.81
CA ALA A 385 -32.18 -2.27 10.05
C ALA A 385 -31.57 -1.71 8.75
N ALA A 386 -31.46 -2.54 7.71
CA ALA A 386 -30.95 -2.14 6.40
C ALA A 386 -31.93 -1.22 5.66
N GLU A 387 -33.24 -1.48 5.74
CA GLU A 387 -34.28 -0.66 5.15
C GLU A 387 -34.33 0.73 5.80
N ILE A 388 -34.33 0.81 7.13
CA ILE A 388 -34.27 2.10 7.85
C ILE A 388 -33.01 2.88 7.46
N ARG A 389 -31.85 2.22 7.38
CA ARG A 389 -30.61 2.86 6.94
C ARG A 389 -30.68 3.37 5.50
N ARG A 390 -31.34 2.64 4.61
CA ARG A 390 -31.43 2.96 3.18
C ARG A 390 -32.20 4.27 2.93
N LEU A 391 -33.10 4.65 3.83
CA LEU A 391 -33.86 5.90 3.74
C LEU A 391 -32.94 7.13 3.71
N ARG A 392 -31.84 7.10 4.48
CA ARG A 392 -30.81 8.16 4.44
C ARG A 392 -29.43 7.58 4.78
N PRO A 393 -28.67 7.09 3.79
CA PRO A 393 -27.31 6.61 4.02
C PRO A 393 -26.39 7.76 4.46
N PRO A 394 -25.30 7.46 5.19
CA PRO A 394 -24.38 8.49 5.66
C PRO A 394 -23.68 9.18 4.48
N GLU A 395 -23.74 10.50 4.46
CA GLU A 395 -23.16 11.32 3.40
C GLU A 395 -21.63 11.24 3.37
N PRO A 396 -21.01 11.18 2.17
CA PRO A 396 -19.57 11.03 2.03
C PRO A 396 -18.75 12.24 2.52
N TYR A 397 -19.35 13.42 2.73
CA TYR A 397 -18.62 14.62 3.13
C TYR A 397 -18.72 14.89 4.64
N LYS A 398 -19.94 15.09 5.15
CA LYS A 398 -20.18 15.44 6.56
C LYS A 398 -20.54 14.23 7.42
N GLY A 399 -20.76 13.05 6.84
CA GLY A 399 -21.20 11.85 7.55
C GLY A 399 -22.65 11.90 8.04
N LYS A 400 -23.43 12.92 7.63
CA LYS A 400 -24.83 13.06 8.06
C LYS A 400 -25.70 11.95 7.46
N GLY A 401 -26.55 11.33 8.26
CA GLY A 401 -27.42 10.23 7.86
C GLY A 401 -27.62 9.22 8.98
N ILE A 402 -28.12 8.04 8.63
CA ILE A 402 -28.34 6.92 9.54
C ILE A 402 -27.16 5.96 9.41
N ARG A 403 -26.47 5.66 10.50
CA ARG A 403 -25.34 4.71 10.54
C ARG A 403 -25.55 3.62 11.58
N TYR A 404 -24.84 2.49 11.44
CA TYR A 404 -24.82 1.49 12.52
C TYR A 404 -23.98 1.99 13.70
N ASP A 405 -24.33 1.56 14.90
CA ASP A 405 -23.47 1.78 16.07
C ASP A 405 -22.07 1.17 15.84
N GLY A 406 -21.03 1.93 16.16
CA GLY A 406 -19.63 1.57 15.89
C GLY A 406 -19.17 1.62 14.42
N GLU A 407 -20.01 2.04 13.47
CA GLU A 407 -19.60 2.12 12.05
C GLU A 407 -18.61 3.27 11.78
N VAL A 408 -17.52 2.95 11.09
CA VAL A 408 -16.51 3.92 10.63
C VAL A 408 -16.83 4.36 9.19
N ILE A 409 -17.12 5.66 9.00
CA ILE A 409 -17.43 6.24 7.69
C ILE A 409 -16.15 6.77 7.02
N LEU A 410 -15.87 6.31 5.81
CA LEU A 410 -14.81 6.86 4.97
C LEU A 410 -15.31 8.14 4.28
N ARG A 411 -14.84 9.30 4.76
CA ARG A 411 -15.19 10.61 4.19
C ARG A 411 -14.32 10.93 2.97
N LYS A 412 -14.91 11.53 1.92
CA LYS A 412 -14.17 12.08 0.79
C LYS A 412 -13.46 13.38 1.21
N ALA A 413 -12.23 13.59 0.70
CA ALA A 413 -11.49 14.83 0.90
C ALA A 413 -12.30 16.03 0.37
N GLY A 414 -12.26 17.16 1.08
CA GLY A 414 -13.03 18.36 0.72
C GLY A 414 -12.67 18.87 -0.68
N GLN A 415 -13.62 19.55 -1.34
CA GLN A 415 -13.49 20.13 -2.69
C GLN A 415 -12.39 21.22 -2.83
N ARG A 416 -11.66 21.54 -1.77
CA ARG A 416 -10.67 22.61 -1.77
C ARG A 416 -9.31 22.08 -2.22
N PRO A 417 -8.59 22.78 -3.10
CA PRO A 417 -7.23 22.41 -3.44
C PRO A 417 -6.35 22.46 -2.20
N ARG A 418 -5.53 21.42 -2.01
CA ARG A 418 -4.61 21.33 -0.88
C ARG A 418 -3.28 22.00 -1.21
N VAL A 419 -2.72 22.73 -0.25
CA VAL A 419 -1.35 23.24 -0.29
C VAL A 419 -0.46 22.24 0.41
N SER A 420 0.38 21.53 -0.34
CA SER A 420 1.38 20.60 0.18
C SER A 420 2.73 21.29 0.29
N VAL A 421 3.33 21.22 1.48
CA VAL A 421 4.67 21.77 1.74
C VAL A 421 5.68 20.66 1.93
N TYR A 422 6.75 20.70 1.15
CA TYR A 422 7.93 19.86 1.35
C TYR A 422 9.13 20.72 1.75
N LYS A 423 9.71 20.44 2.92
CA LYS A 423 10.93 21.10 3.39
C LYS A 423 12.11 20.13 3.36
N SER A 424 13.22 20.60 2.84
CA SER A 424 14.53 19.99 2.99
C SER A 424 15.39 20.82 3.97
N LEU A 425 16.62 20.39 4.21
CA LEU A 425 17.56 21.19 5.02
C LEU A 425 17.84 22.56 4.37
N LYS A 426 17.92 22.62 3.03
CA LYS A 426 18.34 23.82 2.29
C LYS A 426 17.18 24.60 1.66
N TYR A 427 16.12 23.91 1.23
CA TYR A 427 15.09 24.48 0.36
C TYR A 427 13.69 24.12 0.81
N ILE A 428 12.73 24.98 0.47
CA ILE A 428 11.30 24.78 0.69
C ILE A 428 10.60 24.77 -0.67
N TYR A 429 9.67 23.84 -0.80
CA TYR A 429 8.83 23.64 -1.98
C TYR A 429 7.37 23.65 -1.55
N VAL A 430 6.55 24.41 -2.27
CA VAL A 430 5.11 24.54 -2.01
C VAL A 430 4.36 24.24 -3.30
N GLN A 431 3.28 23.46 -3.19
CA GLN A 431 2.44 23.06 -4.31
C GLN A 431 0.97 23.15 -3.91
N ALA A 432 0.13 23.76 -4.74
CA ALA A 432 -1.31 23.64 -4.63
C ALA A 432 -1.80 22.53 -5.56
N ILE A 433 -2.52 21.56 -5.02
CA ILE A 433 -2.92 20.32 -5.70
C ILE A 433 -4.44 20.21 -5.63
N ASP A 434 -5.07 20.02 -6.78
CA ASP A 434 -6.46 19.58 -6.87
C ASP A 434 -6.47 18.04 -6.85
N ASP A 435 -6.85 17.46 -5.72
CA ASP A 435 -6.89 16.00 -5.54
C ASP A 435 -7.99 15.32 -6.36
N VAL A 436 -9.03 16.05 -6.76
CA VAL A 436 -10.13 15.50 -7.57
C VAL A 436 -9.67 15.32 -9.01
N LYS A 437 -8.96 16.31 -9.55
CA LYS A 437 -8.42 16.26 -10.91
C LYS A 437 -7.04 15.59 -10.99
N GLY A 438 -6.35 15.43 -9.86
CA GLY A 438 -4.97 14.91 -9.80
C GLY A 438 -3.93 15.87 -10.39
N VAL A 439 -4.24 17.17 -10.47
CA VAL A 439 -3.41 18.18 -11.14
C VAL A 439 -2.82 19.15 -10.11
N THR A 440 -1.56 19.53 -10.30
CA THR A 440 -0.94 20.64 -9.53
C THR A 440 -1.35 21.96 -10.16
N LEU A 441 -2.13 22.76 -9.44
CA LEU A 441 -2.60 24.06 -9.91
C LEU A 441 -1.45 25.06 -9.99
N CYS A 442 -0.67 25.21 -8.92
CA CYS A 442 0.52 26.06 -8.92
C CYS A 442 1.62 25.48 -8.04
N SER A 443 2.86 25.90 -8.29
CA SER A 443 4.00 25.53 -7.47
C SER A 443 4.99 26.68 -7.37
N HIS A 444 5.68 26.76 -6.23
CA HIS A 444 6.75 27.72 -6.02
C HIS A 444 7.82 27.15 -5.10
N SER A 445 9.06 27.59 -5.26
CA SER A 445 10.16 27.10 -4.42
C SER A 445 11.31 28.10 -4.34
N THR A 446 12.08 27.99 -3.26
CA THR A 446 13.34 28.73 -3.07
C THR A 446 14.43 28.32 -4.08
N CYS A 447 14.20 27.29 -4.89
CA CYS A 447 15.14 26.81 -5.91
C CYS A 447 14.97 27.48 -7.27
N VAL A 448 13.85 28.18 -7.50
CA VAL A 448 13.54 28.81 -8.80
C VAL A 448 14.57 29.92 -9.08
N LYS A 449 15.02 30.02 -10.33
CA LYS A 449 16.05 31.00 -10.75
C LYS A 449 15.62 32.42 -10.43
N ASP A 450 14.37 32.76 -10.71
CA ASP A 450 13.79 34.09 -10.46
C ASP A 450 13.83 34.46 -8.97
N PHE A 451 13.53 33.49 -8.09
CA PHE A 451 13.58 33.71 -6.65
C PHE A 451 15.03 33.88 -6.15
N LYS A 452 15.97 33.09 -6.68
CA LYS A 452 17.39 33.20 -6.33
C LYS A 452 18.06 34.48 -6.83
N GLN A 453 17.62 35.00 -7.96
CA GLN A 453 18.11 36.27 -8.50
C GLN A 453 17.63 37.46 -7.67
N LYS A 454 16.36 37.44 -7.23
CA LYS A 454 15.78 38.47 -6.35
C LYS A 454 16.33 38.40 -4.92
N HIS A 455 16.70 37.21 -4.46
CA HIS A 455 17.22 36.99 -3.11
C HIS A 455 18.49 36.12 -3.17
N PRO A 456 19.65 36.70 -3.55
CA PRO A 456 20.92 35.96 -3.62
C PRO A 456 21.40 35.50 -2.23
N GLU A 457 21.05 36.23 -1.18
CA GLU A 457 21.26 35.87 0.22
C GLU A 457 20.11 35.05 0.83
N ALA A 458 19.33 34.33 0.01
CA ALA A 458 18.25 33.44 0.48
C ALA A 458 18.81 32.25 1.29
N ALA A 459 19.26 32.55 2.50
CA ALA A 459 19.70 31.62 3.51
C ALA A 459 18.51 30.85 4.10
N ILE A 460 18.86 29.88 4.94
CA ILE A 460 18.00 28.86 5.55
C ILE A 460 17.11 29.50 6.65
N ASN A 461 16.48 30.62 6.36
CA ASN A 461 15.89 31.50 7.37
C ASN A 461 14.36 31.47 7.32
N VAL A 462 13.76 31.94 8.42
CA VAL A 462 12.32 32.01 8.64
C VAL A 462 11.69 33.11 7.77
N GLU A 463 12.41 34.21 7.57
CA GLU A 463 12.00 35.34 6.74
C GLU A 463 11.88 34.97 5.26
N THR A 464 12.85 34.22 4.73
CA THR A 464 12.80 33.70 3.35
C THR A 464 11.56 32.85 3.11
N ALA A 465 11.13 32.08 4.13
CA ALA A 465 9.92 31.26 4.04
C ALA A 465 8.64 32.12 4.02
N LYS A 466 8.65 33.26 4.73
CA LYS A 466 7.56 34.24 4.72
C LYS A 466 7.42 34.93 3.36
N ILE A 467 8.54 35.40 2.79
CA ILE A 467 8.57 36.00 1.44
C ILE A 467 8.06 34.99 0.39
N LEU A 468 8.53 33.75 0.45
CA LEU A 468 8.05 32.67 -0.42
C LEU A 468 6.53 32.45 -0.28
N GLY A 469 6.00 32.55 0.95
CA GLY A 469 4.57 32.47 1.23
C GLY A 469 3.77 33.59 0.56
N ASN A 470 4.26 34.84 0.64
CA ASN A 470 3.61 36.00 0.03
C ASN A 470 3.55 35.88 -1.50
N GLU A 471 4.67 35.54 -2.14
CA GLU A 471 4.71 35.34 -3.61
C GLU A 471 3.85 34.15 -4.06
N PHE A 472 3.83 33.07 -3.29
CA PHE A 472 2.98 31.92 -3.59
C PHE A 472 1.49 32.27 -3.44
N GLY A 473 1.16 33.11 -2.47
CA GLY A 473 -0.18 33.64 -2.28
C GLY A 473 -0.67 34.50 -3.43
N GLN A 474 0.19 35.38 -3.97
CA GLN A 474 -0.13 36.13 -5.19
C GLN A 474 -0.41 35.20 -6.37
N LYS A 475 0.42 34.17 -6.58
CA LYS A 475 0.21 33.14 -7.63
C LYS A 475 -1.08 32.34 -7.47
N LEU A 476 -1.56 32.16 -6.24
CA LEU A 476 -2.84 31.51 -5.97
C LEU A 476 -4.01 32.42 -6.32
N LYS A 477 -3.90 33.72 -6.01
CA LYS A 477 -4.89 34.74 -6.40
C LYS A 477 -4.99 34.90 -7.92
N GLU A 478 -3.87 34.91 -8.63
CA GLU A 478 -3.84 34.91 -10.10
C GLU A 478 -4.61 33.72 -10.72
N LYS A 479 -4.70 32.61 -9.99
CA LYS A 479 -5.45 31.41 -10.41
C LYS A 479 -6.89 31.37 -9.89
N GLY A 480 -7.37 32.44 -9.27
CA GLY A 480 -8.74 32.54 -8.74
C GLY A 480 -9.01 31.66 -7.52
N LEU A 481 -7.97 31.33 -6.72
CA LEU A 481 -8.11 30.48 -5.53
C LEU A 481 -8.18 31.33 -4.25
N GLU A 482 -9.39 31.47 -3.70
CA GLU A 482 -9.64 32.21 -2.46
C GLU A 482 -9.51 31.35 -1.20
N SER A 483 -9.77 30.04 -1.32
CA SER A 483 -9.68 29.09 -0.20
C SER A 483 -8.89 27.83 -0.56
N VAL A 484 -7.96 27.45 0.31
CA VAL A 484 -7.10 26.27 0.16
C VAL A 484 -7.03 25.48 1.46
N VAL A 485 -6.62 24.21 1.42
CA VAL A 485 -6.41 23.41 2.64
C VAL A 485 -4.93 23.20 2.88
N PHE A 486 -4.40 23.60 4.04
CA PHE A 486 -2.96 23.46 4.31
C PHE A 486 -2.58 22.03 4.76
N ASP A 487 -1.99 21.26 3.85
CA ASP A 487 -1.48 19.91 4.11
C ASP A 487 -0.01 19.96 4.55
N ARG A 488 0.20 19.57 5.81
CA ARG A 488 1.51 19.56 6.45
C ARG A 488 2.37 18.34 6.07
N ASN A 489 1.82 17.36 5.35
CA ASN A 489 2.52 16.15 4.91
C ASN A 489 3.34 15.47 6.04
N GLY A 490 2.77 15.43 7.26
CA GLY A 490 3.39 14.84 8.45
C GLY A 490 4.42 15.72 9.20
N TYR A 491 4.69 16.95 8.76
CA TYR A 491 5.60 17.85 9.46
C TYR A 491 4.91 18.63 10.60
N LYS A 492 5.61 18.82 11.72
CA LYS A 492 5.16 19.71 12.80
C LYS A 492 5.03 21.15 12.26
N TYR A 493 3.97 21.86 12.66
CA TYR A 493 3.71 23.25 12.28
C TYR A 493 4.55 24.21 13.14
N HIS A 494 5.81 24.40 12.75
CA HIS A 494 6.75 25.27 13.47
C HIS A 494 7.81 25.86 12.54
N GLY A 495 8.48 26.93 13.01
CA GLY A 495 9.57 27.61 12.33
C GLY A 495 9.18 27.99 10.90
N ARG A 496 10.02 27.60 9.93
CA ARG A 496 9.84 27.93 8.50
C ARG A 496 8.48 27.53 7.91
N VAL A 497 7.86 26.43 8.37
CA VAL A 497 6.55 26.00 7.85
C VAL A 497 5.43 26.89 8.37
N LYS A 498 5.55 27.35 9.63
CA LYS A 498 4.61 28.30 10.23
C LYS A 498 4.69 29.64 9.49
N SER A 499 5.90 30.18 9.32
CA SER A 499 6.09 31.48 8.67
C SER A 499 5.72 31.50 7.19
N LEU A 500 5.89 30.37 6.50
CA LEU A 500 5.37 30.22 5.14
C LEU A 500 3.85 30.28 5.09
N ALA A 501 3.18 29.59 6.02
CA ALA A 501 1.73 29.64 6.12
C ALA A 501 1.24 31.05 6.51
N ASP A 502 1.94 31.74 7.41
CA ASP A 502 1.62 33.11 7.79
C ASP A 502 1.76 34.08 6.60
N GLY A 503 2.79 33.93 5.75
CA GLY A 503 2.89 34.70 4.51
C GLY A 503 1.76 34.42 3.52
N ILE A 504 1.31 33.15 3.41
CA ILE A 504 0.12 32.84 2.59
C ILE A 504 -1.13 33.53 3.17
N ARG A 505 -1.28 33.64 4.49
CA ARG A 505 -2.42 34.38 5.09
C ARG A 505 -2.36 35.87 4.79
N GLU A 506 -1.18 36.48 4.91
CA GLU A 506 -0.98 37.91 4.63
C GLU A 506 -1.35 38.26 3.19
N SER A 507 -1.17 37.31 2.26
CA SER A 507 -1.60 37.47 0.87
C SER A 507 -3.12 37.47 0.68
N GLY A 508 -3.94 37.21 1.72
CA GLY A 508 -5.40 37.23 1.68
C GLY A 508 -6.06 35.92 1.27
N ILE A 509 -5.40 34.77 1.50
CA ILE A 509 -5.93 33.44 1.20
C ILE A 509 -6.36 32.75 2.49
N ASN A 510 -7.58 32.22 2.49
CA ASN A 510 -8.15 31.53 3.62
C ASN A 510 -7.77 30.04 3.60
N PHE A 511 -7.25 29.51 4.71
CA PHE A 511 -6.99 28.07 4.87
C PHE A 511 -7.31 27.53 6.25
#